data_AF-A0A9J7AB77-F1
#
_entry.id   AF-A0A9J7AB77-F1
#
_cell.length_a   1.000
_cell.length_b   1.000
_cell.length_c   1.000
_cell.angle_alpha   90.00
_cell.angle_beta   90.00
_cell.angle_gamma   90.00
#
_symmetry.space_group_name_H-M   'P 1'
#
loop_
_entity.id
_entity.type
_entity.pdbx_description
1 polymer ?
#
loop_
_entity_poly.entity_id
_entity_poly.type
_entity_poly.pdbx_seq_one_letter_code
_entity_poly.pdbx_strand_id
1 'polypeptide(L)' 'MATGKKFDYRVSESNGNWSAEITRRASARNTVTTKAQDGFASEAEAVQWAENELKTIIENVRARQDAKR' A
#
# COMPACT_ATOMS: atom_id res chain seq x y z
N MET A 1 -8.31 -17.34 9.68
CA MET A 1 -8.17 -16.05 8.96
C MET A 1 -6.73 -15.60 9.12
N ALA A 2 -6.01 -15.55 8.00
CA ALA A 2 -4.55 -15.52 7.95
C ALA A 2 -3.95 -14.28 8.63
N THR A 3 -2.85 -14.52 9.36
CA THR A 3 -1.93 -13.55 9.96
C THR A 3 -1.90 -12.24 9.18
N GLY A 4 -2.50 -11.19 9.75
CA GLY A 4 -2.73 -9.92 9.07
C GLY A 4 -1.44 -9.36 8.46
N LYS A 5 -1.44 -9.18 7.14
CA LYS A 5 -0.32 -8.58 6.40
C LYS A 5 -0.01 -7.21 7.01
N LYS A 6 1.28 -6.92 7.24
CA LYS A 6 1.74 -5.65 7.83
C LYS A 6 1.46 -4.46 6.92
N PHE A 7 1.41 -4.70 5.61
CA PHE A 7 1.07 -3.72 4.59
C PHE A 7 -0.11 -4.24 3.79
N ASP A 8 -1.00 -3.32 3.44
CA ASP A 8 -2.23 -3.55 2.70
C ASP A 8 -2.46 -2.37 1.75
N TYR A 9 -3.40 -2.48 0.82
CA TYR A 9 -3.74 -1.39 -0.09
C TYR A 9 -5.24 -1.27 -0.25
N ARG A 10 -5.71 -0.05 -0.42
CA ARG A 10 -7.11 0.28 -0.64
C ARG A 10 -7.24 1.08 -1.91
N VAL A 11 -8.18 0.70 -2.75
CA VAL A 11 -8.56 1.47 -3.92
C VAL A 11 -9.95 2.05 -3.67
N SER A 12 -10.15 3.31 -4.02
CA SER A 12 -11.42 4.01 -3.91
C SER A 12 -11.65 4.85 -5.15
N GLU A 13 -12.91 4.88 -5.59
CA GLU A 13 -13.35 5.75 -6.67
C GLU A 13 -13.82 7.08 -6.09
N SER A 14 -13.38 8.18 -6.68
CA SER A 14 -13.80 9.54 -6.33
C SER A 14 -14.04 10.36 -7.59
N ASN A 15 -15.32 10.70 -7.82
CA ASN A 15 -15.74 11.65 -8.85
C ASN A 15 -15.27 11.29 -10.29
N GLY A 16 -15.22 10.00 -10.62
CA GLY A 16 -14.77 9.50 -11.92
C GLY A 16 -13.27 9.25 -12.04
N ASN A 17 -12.50 9.53 -10.98
CA ASN A 17 -11.09 9.15 -10.87
C ASN A 17 -10.90 8.06 -9.83
N TRP A 18 -9.92 7.21 -10.04
CA TRP A 18 -9.54 6.17 -9.09
C TRP A 18 -8.36 6.64 -8.25
N SER A 19 -8.37 6.24 -6.99
CA SER A 19 -7.35 6.56 -5.99
C SER A 19 -6.91 5.29 -5.28
N ALA A 20 -5.59 5.09 -5.19
CA ALA A 20 -4.99 3.98 -4.47
C ALA A 20 -4.21 4.49 -3.25
N GLU A 21 -4.43 3.85 -2.11
CA GLU A 21 -3.81 4.16 -0.83
C GLU A 21 -3.13 2.90 -0.27
N ILE A 22 -1.84 2.97 -0.03
CA ILE A 22 -1.09 1.91 0.64
C ILE A 22 -1.09 2.19 2.12
N THR A 23 -1.60 1.25 2.89
CA THR A 23 -1.70 1.35 4.33
C THR A 23 -0.77 0.36 5.02
N ARG A 24 -0.28 0.73 6.20
CA ARG A 24 0.50 -0.15 7.05
C ARG A 24 -0.14 -0.27 8.42
N ARG A 25 -0.16 -1.48 8.96
CA ARG A 25 -0.58 -1.72 10.32
C ARG A 25 0.55 -1.30 11.26
N ALA A 26 0.39 -0.14 11.89
CA ALA A 26 1.34 0.36 12.89
C ALA A 26 1.13 -0.32 14.25
N SER A 27 -0.12 -0.60 14.61
CA SER A 27 -0.47 -1.38 15.81
C SER A 27 -1.75 -2.19 15.57
N ALA A 28 -2.15 -3.02 16.53
CA ALA A 28 -3.35 -3.84 16.41
C ALA A 28 -4.63 -3.03 16.11
N ARG A 29 -4.68 -1.77 16.58
CA ARG A 29 -5.82 -0.84 16.44
C ARG A 29 -5.53 0.37 15.55
N ASN A 30 -4.31 0.48 15.00
CA ASN A 30 -3.90 1.66 14.25
C ASN A 30 -3.31 1.27 12.88
N THR A 31 -3.93 1.79 11.83
CA THR A 31 -3.51 1.64 10.45
C THR A 31 -3.18 3.02 9.90
N VAL A 32 -1.99 3.16 9.31
CA VAL A 32 -1.45 4.43 8.83
C VAL A 32 -1.24 4.35 7.33
N THR A 33 -1.74 5.34 6.58
CA THR A 33 -1.46 5.48 5.15
C THR A 33 0.01 5.85 4.96
N THR A 34 0.73 5.03 4.19
CA THR A 34 2.17 5.22 3.90
C THR A 34 2.37 5.98 2.61
N LYS A 35 1.56 5.68 1.59
CA LYS A 35 1.60 6.34 0.30
C LYS A 35 0.19 6.35 -0.28
N ALA A 36 -0.19 7.43 -0.93
CA ALA A 36 -1.47 7.54 -1.63
C ALA A 36 -1.21 8.19 -2.98
N GLN A 37 -1.97 7.78 -3.98
CA GLN A 37 -1.96 8.37 -5.29
C GLN A 37 -3.37 8.36 -5.87
N ASP A 38 -3.75 9.48 -6.43
CA ASP A 38 -5.02 9.70 -7.13
C ASP A 38 -4.78 10.02 -8.61
N GLY A 39 -5.88 10.09 -9.36
CA GLY A 39 -5.86 10.44 -10.78
C GLY A 39 -5.70 9.24 -11.72
N PHE A 40 -6.01 8.03 -11.25
CA PHE A 40 -6.07 6.86 -12.12
C PHE A 40 -7.36 6.88 -12.95
N ALA A 41 -7.28 6.50 -14.22
CA ALA A 41 -8.45 6.41 -15.10
C ALA A 41 -9.28 5.14 -14.84
N SER A 42 -8.65 4.09 -14.29
CA SER A 42 -9.29 2.81 -14.01
C SER A 42 -8.85 2.18 -12.68
N GLU A 43 -9.71 1.33 -12.13
CA GLU A 43 -9.40 0.53 -10.94
C GLU A 43 -8.17 -0.35 -11.17
N ALA A 44 -8.05 -0.94 -12.36
CA ALA A 44 -6.94 -1.81 -12.71
C ALA A 44 -5.59 -1.09 -12.65
N GLU A 45 -5.50 0.14 -13.15
CA GLU A 45 -4.29 0.95 -13.05
C GLU A 45 -3.96 1.30 -11.60
N ALA A 46 -4.97 1.65 -10.81
CA ALA A 46 -4.82 1.95 -9.39
C ALA A 46 -4.31 0.71 -8.60
N VAL A 47 -4.85 -0.47 -8.89
CA VAL A 47 -4.42 -1.75 -8.29
C VAL A 47 -3.00 -2.10 -8.72
N GLN A 48 -2.68 -2.03 -10.01
CA GLN A 48 -1.32 -2.32 -10.51
C GLN A 48 -0.27 -1.39 -9.89
N TRP A 49 -0.60 -0.10 -9.76
CA TRP A 49 0.25 0.84 -9.06
C TRP A 49 0.43 0.44 -7.59
N ALA A 50 -0.65 0.12 -6.90
CA ALA A 50 -0.62 -0.28 -5.49
C ALA A 50 0.23 -1.53 -5.26
N GLU A 51 0.10 -2.56 -6.10
CA GLU A 51 0.87 -3.80 -6.02
C GLU A 51 2.37 -3.58 -6.25
N ASN A 52 2.73 -2.82 -7.28
CA ASN A 52 4.13 -2.51 -7.61
C ASN A 52 4.81 -1.71 -6.50
N GLU A 53 4.12 -0.70 -5.99
CA GLU A 53 4.63 0.15 -4.94
C GLU A 53 4.68 -0.60 -3.59
N LEU A 54 3.69 -1.45 -3.30
CA LEU A 54 3.71 -2.33 -2.13
C LEU A 54 4.94 -3.25 -2.13
N LYS A 55 5.26 -3.85 -3.29
CA LYS A 55 6.46 -4.68 -3.44
C LYS A 55 7.73 -3.87 -3.17
N THR A 56 7.83 -2.68 -3.76
CA THR A 56 8.95 -1.76 -3.56
C THR A 56 9.13 -1.37 -2.08
N ILE A 57 8.02 -1.09 -1.37
CA ILE A 57 8.04 -0.77 0.07
C ILE A 57 8.54 -1.97 0.87
N ILE A 58 8.06 -3.18 0.58
CA ILE A 58 8.47 -4.39 1.29
C ILE A 58 9.96 -4.66 1.08
N GLU A 59 10.46 -4.54 -0.15
CA GLU A 59 11.87 -4.71 -0.49
C GLU A 59 12.75 -3.68 0.24
N ASN A 60 12.35 -2.41 0.23
CA ASN A 60 13.06 -1.35 0.96
C ASN A 60 13.08 -1.61 2.48
N VAL A 61 11.98 -2.08 3.05
CA VAL A 61 11.91 -2.43 4.47
C VAL A 61 12.83 -3.60 4.78
N ARG A 62 12.83 -4.65 3.95
CA ARG A 62 13.74 -5.81 4.11
C ARG A 62 15.20 -5.39 4.02
N ALA A 63 15.58 -4.62 3.00
CA ALA A 63 16.94 -4.14 2.82
C ALA A 63 17.43 -3.32 4.03
N ARG A 64 16.58 -2.47 4.60
CA ARG A 64 16.90 -1.72 5.84
C ARG A 64 17.02 -2.61 7.07
N GLN A 65 16.27 -3.71 7.15
CA GLN A 65 16.39 -4.67 8.25
C GLN A 65 17.71 -5.46 8.15
N ASP A 66 18.07 -5.91 6.94
CA ASP A 66 19.34 -6.60 6.68
C ASP A 66 20.55 -5.71 6.95
N ALA A 67 20.52 -4.44 6.51
CA ALA A 67 21.63 -3.50 6.75
C ALA A 67 21.82 -3.13 8.24
N LYS A 68 20.83 -3.41 9.08
CA LYS A 68 20.90 -3.15 10.53
C LYS A 68 21.40 -4.37 11.32
N ARG A 69 21.51 -5.52 10.67
CA ARG A 69 21.88 -6.80 11.27
C ARG A 69 23.38 -7.04 11.15
#